data_AF-A0A5N5PIW4-F1
#
_entry.id   AF-A0A5N5PIW4-F1
#
_cell.length_a   1.000
_cell.length_b   1.000
_cell.length_c   1.000
_cell.angle_alpha   90.00
_cell.angle_beta   90.00
_cell.angle_gamma   90.00
#
_symmetry.space_group_name_H-M   'P 1'
#
loop_
_entity.id
_entity.type
_entity.pdbx_description
1 polymer ?
#
loop_
_entity_poly.entity_id
_entity_poly.type
_entity_poly.pdbx_seq_one_letter_code
_entity_poly.pdbx_strand_id
1 'polypeptide(L)'
;MWNKAILGSHSVIMMESCDNSGGINLVCESRGWKPEPEVLWLDREGATLPAEDTQIHRDTEGFSVKCRITVYDHSASNRFYCRLQQKHHMMEAEVIINKRGRQHWNRRD
;
A
#
# COMPACT_ATOMS: atom_id res chain seq x y z
N MET A 1 -24.50 15.56 -12.38
CA MET A 1 -24.16 14.46 -11.44
C MET A 1 -23.24 13.53 -12.20
N TRP A 2 -21.92 13.54 -11.92
CA TRP A 2 -21.01 12.61 -12.58
C TRP A 2 -21.19 11.24 -11.91
N ASN A 3 -21.60 10.26 -12.71
CA ASN A 3 -21.76 8.89 -12.27
C ASN A 3 -20.41 8.40 -11.71
N LYS A 4 -20.32 8.13 -10.41
CA LYS A 4 -19.16 7.41 -9.85
C LYS A 4 -19.14 6.04 -10.50
N ALA A 5 -18.24 5.84 -11.46
CA ALA A 5 -17.93 4.50 -11.95
C ALA A 5 -17.43 3.68 -10.73
N ILE A 6 -18.03 2.51 -10.51
CA ILE A 6 -17.56 1.57 -9.49
C ILE A 6 -16.25 0.99 -10.05
N LEU A 7 -15.14 1.62 -9.67
CA LEU A 7 -13.78 1.28 -10.14
C LEU A 7 -13.04 0.40 -9.13
N GLY A 8 -13.52 0.33 -7.89
CA GLY A 8 -12.86 -0.29 -6.75
C GLY A 8 -13.01 0.61 -5.51
N SER A 9 -12.69 0.10 -4.34
CA SER A 9 -12.62 0.90 -3.11
C SER A 9 -11.36 1.76 -3.10
N HIS A 10 -11.34 2.82 -2.30
CA HIS A 10 -10.08 3.51 -2.00
C HIS A 10 -9.09 2.49 -1.42
N SER A 11 -7.82 2.62 -1.78
CA SER A 11 -6.77 1.82 -1.16
C SER A 11 -6.49 2.28 0.26
N VAL A 12 -6.13 1.33 1.11
CA VAL A 12 -5.72 1.59 2.49
C VAL A 12 -4.31 1.07 2.66
N ILE A 13 -3.43 1.91 3.21
CA ILE A 13 -2.08 1.52 3.61
C ILE A 13 -2.06 1.27 5.11
N MET A 14 -1.58 0.09 5.49
CA MET A 14 -1.36 -0.31 6.87
C MET A 14 0.15 -0.48 7.11
N MET A 15 0.60 -0.03 8.27
CA MET A 15 1.95 -0.31 8.75
C MET A 15 1.90 -1.60 9.58
N GLU A 16 2.47 -2.67 9.06
CA GLU A 16 2.71 -3.90 9.80
C GLU A 16 4.05 -3.79 10.55
N SER A 17 4.21 -4.55 11.64
CA SER A 17 5.33 -4.44 12.58
C SER A 17 6.71 -4.41 11.91
N CYS A 18 7.67 -3.82 12.62
CA CYS A 18 9.08 -3.89 12.28
C CYS A 18 9.54 -5.36 12.26
N ASP A 19 10.15 -5.82 11.17
CA ASP A 19 10.82 -7.11 11.16
C ASP A 19 12.02 -7.10 12.12
N ASN A 20 12.56 -8.28 12.45
CA ASN A 20 13.72 -8.40 13.35
C ASN A 20 14.99 -7.70 12.81
N SER A 21 15.00 -7.32 11.53
CA SER A 21 16.08 -6.59 10.86
C SER A 21 15.92 -5.07 10.89
N GLY A 22 14.85 -4.52 11.47
CA GLY A 22 14.63 -3.07 11.52
C GLY A 22 13.82 -2.50 10.36
N GLY A 23 13.30 -3.34 9.45
CA GLY A 23 12.49 -2.94 8.31
C GLY A 23 11.02 -2.75 8.69
N ILE A 24 10.40 -1.69 8.18
CA ILE A 24 8.96 -1.41 8.37
C ILE A 24 8.18 -2.03 7.22
N ASN A 25 7.21 -2.88 7.53
CA ASN A 25 6.34 -3.47 6.51
C ASN A 25 5.17 -2.53 6.21
N LEU A 26 5.00 -2.18 4.95
CA LEU A 26 3.84 -1.43 4.48
C LEU A 26 2.99 -2.33 3.59
N VAL A 27 1.69 -2.33 3.85
CA VAL A 27 0.73 -3.21 3.18
C VAL A 27 -0.39 -2.37 2.61
N CYS A 28 -0.63 -2.53 1.31
CA CYS A 28 -1.70 -1.85 0.61
C CYS A 28 -2.79 -2.84 0.25
N GLU A 29 -4.04 -2.54 0.61
CA GLU A 29 -5.22 -3.33 0.25
C GLU A 29 -6.26 -2.48 -0.48
N SER A 30 -6.93 -3.09 -1.46
CA SER A 30 -8.11 -2.51 -2.11
C SER A 30 -9.00 -3.60 -2.71
N ARG A 31 -10.30 -3.32 -2.90
CA ARG A 31 -11.32 -4.32 -3.26
C ARG A 31 -12.28 -3.83 -4.33
N GLY A 32 -13.04 -4.75 -4.93
CA GLY A 32 -14.16 -4.43 -5.82
C GLY A 32 -13.76 -3.93 -7.21
N TRP A 33 -12.51 -4.15 -7.64
CA TRP A 33 -12.03 -3.69 -8.94
C TRP A 33 -12.58 -4.53 -10.09
N LYS A 34 -12.95 -3.90 -11.20
CA LYS A 34 -13.37 -4.58 -12.44
C LYS A 34 -12.92 -3.77 -13.67
N PRO A 35 -12.02 -4.31 -14.53
CA PRO A 35 -11.13 -5.49 -14.37
C PRO A 35 -10.13 -5.42 -13.20
N GLU A 36 -9.24 -6.39 -13.12
CA GLU A 36 -8.11 -6.41 -12.18
C GLU A 36 -7.22 -5.16 -12.35
N PRO A 37 -6.79 -4.50 -11.26
CA PRO A 37 -5.88 -3.36 -11.32
C PRO A 37 -4.43 -3.81 -11.24
N GLU A 38 -3.54 -3.01 -11.84
CA GLU A 38 -2.11 -3.06 -11.53
C GLU A 38 -1.85 -2.34 -10.21
N VAL A 39 -0.95 -2.87 -9.37
CA VAL A 39 -0.59 -2.28 -8.08
C VAL A 39 0.89 -1.92 -8.08
N LEU A 40 1.19 -0.65 -7.81
CA LEU A 40 2.55 -0.12 -7.75
C LEU A 40 2.81 0.54 -6.40
N TRP A 41 3.97 0.28 -5.83
CA TRP A 41 4.51 1.06 -4.73
C TRP A 41 5.50 2.09 -5.26
N LEU A 42 5.37 3.33 -4.82
CA LEU A 42 6.21 4.44 -5.25
C LEU A 42 6.82 5.16 -4.05
N ASP A 43 8.04 5.67 -4.22
CA ASP A 43 8.63 6.63 -3.28
C ASP A 43 8.08 8.06 -3.52
N ARG A 44 8.58 9.00 -2.73
CA ARG A 44 8.26 10.43 -2.83
C ARG A 44 8.52 11.03 -4.22
N GLU A 45 9.56 10.55 -4.89
CA GLU A 45 9.99 11.01 -6.21
C GLU A 45 9.17 10.36 -7.34
N GLY A 46 8.31 9.40 -7.01
CA GLY A 46 7.46 8.67 -7.94
C GLY A 46 8.17 7.47 -8.61
N ALA A 47 9.33 7.06 -8.11
CA ALA A 47 10.04 5.89 -8.60
C ALA A 47 9.43 4.61 -8.01
N THR A 48 9.35 3.56 -8.83
CA THR A 48 8.78 2.27 -8.41
C THR A 48 9.69 1.56 -7.43
N LEU A 49 9.10 1.12 -6.32
CA LEU A 49 9.76 0.34 -5.28
C LEU A 49 9.59 -1.16 -5.53
N PRO A 50 10.59 -1.98 -5.19
CA PRO A 50 10.45 -3.42 -5.24
C PRO A 50 9.40 -3.88 -4.23
N ALA A 51 8.40 -4.61 -4.71
CA ALA A 51 7.32 -5.16 -3.91
C ALA A 51 7.31 -6.68 -3.95
N GLU A 52 6.74 -7.27 -2.91
CA GLU A 52 6.37 -8.68 -2.93
C GLU A 52 5.26 -8.93 -3.97
N ASP A 53 5.10 -10.20 -4.34
CA ASP A 53 4.02 -10.62 -5.23
C ASP A 53 2.66 -10.13 -4.72
N THR A 54 1.90 -9.51 -5.63
CA THR A 54 0.55 -9.04 -5.30
C THR A 54 -0.37 -10.23 -5.10
N GLN A 55 -0.95 -10.33 -3.91
CA GLN A 55 -1.97 -11.32 -3.60
C GLN A 55 -3.31 -10.84 -4.18
N ILE A 56 -3.90 -11.65 -5.05
CA ILE A 56 -5.14 -11.33 -5.75
C ILE A 56 -6.21 -12.34 -5.36
N HIS A 57 -7.38 -11.83 -5.00
CA HIS A 57 -8.59 -12.61 -4.76
C HIS A 57 -9.72 -12.07 -5.63
N ARG A 58 -10.62 -12.94 -6.10
CA ARG A 58 -11.77 -12.55 -6.91
C ARG A 58 -13.05 -13.15 -6.35
N ASP A 59 -14.04 -12.29 -6.16
CA ASP A 59 -15.37 -12.65 -5.68
C ASP A 59 -16.48 -11.96 -6.51
N THR A 60 -17.70 -11.91 -5.99
CA THR A 60 -18.86 -11.26 -6.62
C THR A 60 -18.72 -9.74 -6.69
N GLU A 61 -18.00 -9.14 -5.74
CA GLU A 61 -17.76 -7.69 -5.65
C GLU A 61 -16.67 -7.26 -6.64
N GLY A 62 -15.69 -8.11 -6.94
CA GLY A 62 -14.67 -7.88 -7.96
C GLY A 62 -13.31 -8.46 -7.59
N PHE A 63 -12.25 -7.83 -8.08
CA PHE A 63 -10.89 -8.14 -7.67
C PHE A 63 -10.53 -7.39 -6.38
N SER A 64 -9.93 -8.14 -5.45
CA SER A 64 -9.31 -7.65 -4.24
C SER A 64 -7.82 -7.90 -4.32
N VAL A 65 -7.02 -6.88 -4.04
CA VAL A 65 -5.56 -6.92 -4.14
C VAL A 65 -4.92 -6.58 -2.81
N LYS A 66 -3.80 -7.24 -2.53
CA LYS A 66 -2.95 -6.96 -1.38
C LYS A 66 -1.48 -7.02 -1.82
N CYS A 67 -0.75 -5.93 -1.66
CA CYS A 67 0.65 -5.82 -2.07
C CYS A 67 1.50 -5.24 -0.93
N ARG A 68 2.71 -5.78 -0.74
CA ARG A 68 3.58 -5.46 0.39
C ARG A 68 4.96 -4.95 -0.05
N ILE A 69 5.52 -4.04 0.74
CA ILE A 69 6.92 -3.63 0.68
C ILE A 69 7.52 -3.63 2.09
N THR A 70 8.84 -3.83 2.17
CA THR A 70 9.61 -3.62 3.39
C THR A 70 10.55 -2.43 3.20
N VAL A 71 10.47 -1.45 4.09
CA VAL A 71 11.25 -0.22 4.04
C VAL A 71 12.30 -0.23 5.15
N TYR A 72 13.58 -0.32 4.78
CA TYR A 72 14.70 -0.32 5.74
C TYR A 72 15.25 1.09 6.00
N ASP A 73 15.45 1.89 4.95
CA ASP A 73 15.90 3.29 5.08
C ASP A 73 14.79 4.26 4.70
N HIS A 74 14.09 4.74 5.72
CA HIS A 74 13.07 5.78 5.60
C HIS A 74 13.58 7.16 6.07
N SER A 75 14.91 7.34 6.15
CA SER A 75 15.51 8.61 6.59
C SER A 75 15.62 9.64 5.47
N ALA A 76 15.91 9.19 4.24
CA ALA A 76 15.99 10.03 3.05
C ALA A 76 14.63 10.25 2.39
N SER A 77 13.80 9.20 2.34
CA SER A 77 12.42 9.26 1.84
C SER A 77 11.50 8.60 2.84
N ASN A 78 10.60 9.38 3.44
CA ASN A 78 9.68 8.91 4.46
C ASN A 78 8.23 8.91 3.99
N ARG A 79 8.02 9.14 2.69
CA ARG A 79 6.70 9.21 2.07
C ARG A 79 6.62 8.17 0.97
N PHE A 80 5.56 7.39 1.01
CA PHE A 80 5.33 6.27 0.13
C PHE A 80 3.90 6.31 -0.40
N TYR A 81 3.73 5.84 -1.62
CA TYR A 81 2.44 5.79 -2.28
C TYR A 81 2.13 4.37 -2.74
N CYS A 82 0.89 3.95 -2.56
CA CYS A 82 0.35 2.77 -3.23
C CYS A 82 -0.62 3.22 -4.32
N ARG A 83 -0.26 2.98 -5.57
CA ARG A 83 -1.03 3.34 -6.76
C ARG A 83 -1.69 2.11 -7.36
N LEU A 84 -3.00 2.17 -7.53
CA LEU A 84 -3.78 1.21 -8.29
C LEU A 84 -4.14 1.81 -9.64
N GLN A 85 -3.78 1.13 -10.72
CA GLN A 85 -3.93 1.63 -12.08
C GLN A 85 -4.76 0.67 -12.92
N GLN A 86 -5.77 1.21 -13.61
CA GLN A 86 -6.63 0.48 -14.52
C GLN A 86 -6.94 1.34 -15.75
N LYS A 87 -6.19 1.12 -16.85
CA LYS A 87 -6.31 1.90 -18.10
C LYS A 87 -6.21 3.41 -17.82
N HIS A 88 -7.32 4.14 -17.93
CA HIS A 88 -7.41 5.59 -17.71
C HIS A 88 -7.82 5.98 -16.28
N HIS A 89 -7.93 5.01 -15.37
CA HIS A 89 -8.29 5.23 -13.98
C HIS A 89 -7.10 4.94 -13.08
N MET A 90 -6.92 5.79 -12.08
CA MET A 90 -5.85 5.69 -11.10
C MET A 90 -6.41 6.07 -9.73
N MET A 91 -6.05 5.28 -8.72
CA MET A 91 -6.25 5.61 -7.31
C MET A 91 -4.92 5.51 -6.59
N GLU A 92 -4.69 6.40 -5.64
CA GLU A 92 -3.45 6.46 -4.89
C GLU A 92 -3.73 6.69 -3.40
N ALA A 93 -3.08 5.90 -2.56
CA ALA A 93 -3.01 6.13 -1.13
C ALA A 93 -1.60 6.57 -0.75
N GLU A 94 -1.49 7.45 0.24
CA GLU A 94 -0.23 7.99 0.76
C GLU A 94 -0.01 7.51 2.20
N VAL A 95 1.24 7.21 2.55
CA VAL A 95 1.68 7.06 3.94
C VAL A 95 2.96 7.85 4.17
N ILE A 96 3.05 8.50 5.34
CA ILE A 96 4.26 9.16 5.81
C ILE A 96 4.75 8.45 7.08
N ILE A 97 5.92 7.83 7.00
CA ILE A 97 6.60 7.25 8.16
C ILE A 97 7.25 8.38 8.94
N ASN A 98 6.61 8.82 10.01
CA ASN A 98 7.23 9.75 10.93
C ASN A 98 8.16 8.98 11.87
N LYS A 99 9.42 9.41 11.98
CA LYS A 99 10.32 9.01 13.06
C LYS A 99 9.84 9.60 14.40
N ARG A 100 8.66 9.22 14.88
CA ARG A 100 8.36 9.40 16.30
C ARG A 100 9.09 8.26 17.00
N GLY A 101 10.16 8.64 17.71
CA GLY A 101 11.17 7.74 18.26
C GLY A 101 10.57 6.52 18.93
N ARG A 102 11.28 5.38 18.84
CA ARG A 102 11.10 4.14 19.60
C ARG A 102 10.30 4.36 20.88
N GLN A 103 8.97 4.34 20.78
CA GLN A 103 8.12 4.15 21.94
C GLN A 103 8.13 2.63 22.10
N HIS A 104 8.92 2.19 23.07
CA HIS A 104 8.89 0.87 23.66
C HIS A 104 7.46 0.32 23.65
N TRP A 105 7.10 -0.50 22.66
CA TRP A 105 6.05 -1.48 22.87
C TRP A 105 6.70 -2.58 23.69
N ASN A 106 6.68 -2.37 25.01
CA ASN A 106 6.97 -3.44 25.95
C ASN A 106 6.09 -4.63 25.58
N ARG A 107 6.76 -5.72 25.21
CA ARG A 107 6.31 -7.08 25.56
C ARG A 107 5.67 -6.99 26.95
N ARG A 108 4.39 -7.29 27.02
CA ARG A 108 3.77 -7.85 28.21
C ARG A 108 3.00 -9.07 27.73
N ASP A 109 3.63 -10.20 28.04
CA ASP A 109 3.05 -11.49 28.45
C ASP A 109 1.57 -11.72 28.17
#